data_AF-A0A9X6ABM1-F1
#
_entry.id   AF-A0A9X6ABM1-F1
#
_cell.length_a   1.000
_cell.length_b   1.000
_cell.length_c   1.000
_cell.angle_alpha   90.00
_cell.angle_beta   90.00
_cell.angle_gamma   90.00
#
_symmetry.space_group_name_H-M   'P 1'
#
loop_
_entity.id
_entity.type
_entity.pdbx_description
1 polymer ?
#
loop_
_entity_poly.entity_id
_entity_poly.type
_entity_poly.pdbx_seq_one_letter_code
_entity_poly.pdbx_strand_id
1 'polypeptide(L)' 'APLVAECFANIECRVADSSLVAPYSLFLLEAVRAWTDPSQPQPQLFHHRGDGTFTLDGPTVDLKDRMTKWQYLV' A
#
# COMPACT_ATOMS: atom_id res chain seq x y z
N ALA A 1 -1.42 -16.66 3.98
CA ALA A 1 -0.01 -16.24 4.03
C ALA A 1 0.27 -15.62 5.40
N PRO A 2 1.49 -15.73 5.96
CA PRO A 2 1.83 -15.09 7.23
C PRO A 2 2.00 -13.57 7.09
N LEU A 3 1.92 -12.85 8.21
CA LEU A 3 2.35 -11.44 8.30
C LEU A 3 3.88 -11.37 8.41
N VAL A 4 4.46 -10.24 8.04
CA VAL A 4 5.88 -9.92 8.27
C VAL A 4 5.97 -8.93 9.42
N ALA A 5 6.60 -9.34 10.51
CA ALA A 5 6.61 -8.58 11.78
C ALA A 5 7.40 -7.27 11.69
N GLU A 6 8.41 -7.23 10.82
CA GLU A 6 9.29 -6.09 10.61
C GLU A 6 8.70 -5.03 9.66
N CYS A 7 7.62 -5.35 8.95
CA CYS A 7 6.94 -4.40 8.06
C CYS A 7 6.05 -3.45 8.87
N PHE A 8 6.13 -2.14 8.56
CA PHE A 8 5.28 -1.12 9.19
C PHE A 8 3.78 -1.31 8.90
N ALA A 9 3.43 -2.01 7.81
CA ALA A 9 2.06 -2.35 7.47
C ALA A 9 1.98 -3.71 6.79
N ASN A 10 0.90 -4.43 7.06
CA ASN A 10 0.52 -5.66 6.36
C ASN A 10 -0.94 -5.54 5.91
N ILE A 11 -1.24 -5.95 4.68
CA ILE A 11 -2.61 -6.02 4.16
C ILE A 11 -2.92 -7.50 3.88
N GLU A 12 -3.86 -8.06 4.63
CA GLU A 12 -4.35 -9.41 4.36
C GLU A 12 -5.37 -9.36 3.23
N CYS A 13 -5.17 -10.21 2.24
CA CYS A 13 -6.01 -10.28 1.06
C CYS A 13 -6.49 -11.71 0.77
N ARG A 14 -7.63 -11.81 0.07
CA ARG A 14 -8.05 -13.01 -0.65
C ARG A 14 -8.11 -12.72 -2.15
N VAL A 15 -7.91 -13.75 -2.99
CA VAL A 15 -8.13 -13.62 -4.44
C VAL A 15 -9.62 -13.43 -4.69
N ALA A 16 -9.98 -12.26 -5.20
CA ALA A 16 -11.36 -11.91 -5.52
C ALA A 16 -11.70 -12.30 -6.96
N ASP A 17 -10.76 -12.13 -7.89
CA ASP A 17 -10.90 -12.53 -9.28
C ASP A 17 -9.54 -12.94 -9.87
N SER A 18 -9.52 -14.04 -10.60
CA SER A 18 -8.37 -14.63 -11.27
C SER A 18 -8.49 -14.67 -12.80
N SER A 19 -9.52 -14.04 -13.38
CA SER A 19 -9.82 -14.03 -14.82
C SER A 19 -8.65 -13.48 -15.66
N LEU A 20 -7.83 -12.60 -15.10
CA LEU A 20 -6.69 -11.96 -15.76
C LEU A 20 -5.33 -12.63 -15.48
N VAL A 21 -5.31 -13.73 -14.73
CA VAL A 21 -4.05 -14.42 -14.39
C VAL A 21 -3.42 -15.07 -15.61
N ALA A 22 -4.19 -15.78 -16.43
CA ALA A 22 -3.66 -16.44 -17.63
C ALA A 22 -3.06 -15.46 -18.66
N PRO A 23 -3.73 -14.35 -19.03
CA PRO A 23 -3.17 -13.43 -20.02
C PRO A 23 -2.07 -12.49 -19.48
N TYR A 24 -2.09 -12.14 -18.19
CA TYR A 24 -1.26 -11.05 -17.66
C TYR A 24 -0.53 -11.34 -16.35
N SER A 25 -0.74 -12.51 -15.75
CA SER A 25 -0.31 -12.80 -14.37
C SER A 25 -0.84 -11.77 -13.37
N LEU A 26 -2.01 -11.18 -13.64
CA LEU A 26 -2.64 -10.16 -12.82
C LEU A 26 -3.71 -10.76 -11.92
N PHE A 27 -3.60 -10.53 -10.61
CA PHE A 27 -4.57 -10.96 -9.60
C PHE A 27 -5.34 -9.76 -9.06
N LEU A 28 -6.66 -9.89 -8.98
CA LEU A 28 -7.50 -8.93 -8.27
C LEU A 28 -7.70 -9.43 -6.84
N LEU A 29 -7.31 -8.60 -5.87
CA LEU A 29 -7.29 -8.93 -4.45
C LEU A 29 -8.31 -8.08 -3.68
N GLU A 30 -9.09 -8.73 -2.81
CA GLU A 30 -9.93 -8.05 -1.82
C GLU A 30 -9.19 -8.01 -0.49
N ALA A 31 -8.97 -6.80 0.03
CA ALA A 31 -8.41 -6.58 1.36
C ALA A 31 -9.43 -6.96 2.43
N VAL A 32 -9.10 -7.91 3.29
CA VAL A 32 -9.98 -8.41 4.37
C VAL A 32 -9.59 -7.87 5.74
N ARG A 33 -8.30 -7.56 5.94
CA ARG A 33 -7.76 -6.92 7.16
C ARG A 33 -6.54 -6.08 6.82
N ALA A 34 -6.29 -5.07 7.63
CA ALA A 34 -5.08 -4.26 7.56
C ALA A 34 -4.47 -4.14 8.96
N TRP A 35 -3.14 -4.18 9.02
CA TRP A 35 -2.35 -4.05 10.23
C TRP A 35 -1.33 -2.94 10.02
N THR A 36 -1.10 -2.14 11.06
CA THR A 36 -0.05 -1.12 11.08
C THR A 36 0.75 -1.24 12.37
N ASP A 37 2.05 -0.95 12.29
CA ASP A 37 2.91 -0.78 13.46
C ASP A 37 2.75 0.64 14.01
N PRO A 38 2.08 0.83 15.16
CA PRO A 38 1.83 2.15 15.73
C PRO A 38 3.12 2.85 16.19
N SER A 39 4.23 2.13 16.34
CA SER A 39 5.53 2.72 16.67
C SER A 39 6.18 3.44 15.47
N GLN A 40 5.69 3.21 14.25
CA GLN A 40 6.17 3.81 13.01
C GLN A 40 5.07 4.65 12.31
N PRO A 41 4.63 5.78 12.90
CA PRO A 41 3.52 6.57 12.38
C PRO A 41 3.82 7.29 11.06
N GLN A 42 5.11 7.47 10.73
CA GLN A 42 5.60 8.05 9.47
C GLN A 42 6.75 7.18 8.94
N PRO A 43 6.43 6.00 8.41
CA PRO A 43 7.44 5.07 7.90
C PRO A 43 8.09 5.66 6.65
N GLN A 44 9.41 5.53 6.53
CA GLN A 44 10.10 5.88 5.29
C GLN A 44 9.88 4.76 4.27
N LEU A 45 9.23 5.08 3.15
CA LEU A 45 9.05 4.12 2.06
C LEU A 45 10.17 4.27 1.03
N PHE A 46 10.28 3.24 0.20
CA PHE A 46 11.15 3.24 -0.96
C PHE A 46 10.38 2.81 -2.21
N HIS A 47 10.76 3.40 -3.33
CA HIS A 47 10.18 3.15 -4.64
C HIS A 47 11.25 2.54 -5.54
N HIS A 48 11.00 1.32 -6.02
CA HIS A 48 11.88 0.66 -6.97
C HIS A 48 11.85 1.36 -8.33
N ARG A 49 13.02 1.57 -8.95
CA ARG A 49 13.17 2.28 -10.23
C ARG A 49 13.43 1.35 -11.43
N GLY A 50 13.50 0.05 -11.21
CA GLY A 50 14.19 -0.87 -12.11
C GLY A 50 15.61 -1.09 -11.62
N ASP A 51 16.36 -1.97 -12.31
CA ASP A 51 17.82 -2.20 -12.18
C ASP A 51 18.43 -2.40 -10.77
N GLY A 52 17.59 -2.62 -9.75
CA GLY A 52 18.04 -2.73 -8.36
C GLY A 52 18.29 -1.39 -7.67
N THR A 53 17.89 -0.26 -8.27
CA THR A 53 17.97 1.05 -7.62
C THR A 53 16.62 1.50 -7.05
N PHE A 54 16.68 2.34 -6.01
CA PHE A 54 15.51 2.77 -5.24
C PHE A 54 15.57 4.27 -4.96
N THR A 55 14.40 4.90 -4.88
CA THR A 55 14.22 6.27 -4.38
C THR A 55 13.51 6.21 -3.04
N LEU A 56 14.05 6.89 -2.03
CA LEU A 56 13.38 7.07 -0.75
C LEU A 56 12.38 8.22 -0.83
N ASP A 57 11.33 8.16 -0.02
CA ASP A 57 10.36 9.25 0.08
C ASP A 57 11.02 10.57 0.48
N GLY A 58 10.56 11.64 -0.17
CA GLY A 58 10.87 13.01 0.22
C GLY A 58 9.94 13.52 1.32
N PRO A 59 10.00 14.82 1.63
CA PRO A 59 9.10 15.45 2.59
C PRO A 59 7.62 15.31 2.19
N THR A 60 6.76 15.03 3.15
CA THR A 60 5.31 15.01 2.96
C THR A 60 4.78 16.43 2.72
N VAL A 61 3.84 16.58 1.79
CA VAL A 61 3.09 17.81 1.55
C VAL A 61 1.64 17.61 1.98
N ASP A 62 1.16 18.39 2.95
CA ASP A 62 -0.24 18.33 3.40
C ASP A 62 -1.12 19.29 2.57
N LEU A 63 -2.05 18.70 1.81
CA LEU A 63 -3.04 19.41 0.99
C LEU A 63 -4.47 19.02 1.36
N LYS A 64 -4.71 18.57 2.60
CA LYS A 64 -6.04 18.13 3.06
C LYS A 64 -7.11 19.22 2.89
N ASP A 65 -6.74 20.48 3.06
CA ASP A 65 -7.62 21.65 2.88
C ASP A 65 -8.15 21.77 1.43
N ARG A 66 -7.44 21.24 0.44
CA ARG A 66 -7.84 21.23 -0.98
C ARG A 66 -8.78 20.07 -1.33
N MET A 67 -8.97 19.09 -0.46
CA MET A 67 -9.73 17.87 -0.75
C MET A 67 -11.26 18.06 -0.66
N THR A 68 -11.80 19.14 -1.23
CA THR A 68 -13.21 19.57 -1.08
C THR A 68 -14.25 18.60 -1.65
N LYS A 69 -13.88 17.71 -2.58
CA LYS A 69 -14.79 16.73 -3.18
C LYS A 69 -15.01 15.48 -2.30
N TRP A 70 -14.06 15.16 -1.43
CA TRP A 70 -13.99 13.85 -0.76
C TRP A 70 -14.18 13.95 0.76
N GLN A 71 -14.92 14.96 1.20
CA GLN A 71 -15.13 15.30 2.61
C GLN A 71 -15.89 14.23 3.42
N TYR A 72 -16.35 13.14 2.79
CA TYR A 72 -16.98 12.01 3.46
C TYR A 72 -15.99 10.88 3.81
N LEU A 73 -14.73 10.99 3.38
CA LEU A 73 -13.67 10.02 3.67
C LEU A 73 -12.85 10.38 4.92
N VAL A 74 -13.23 11.43 5.64
CA VAL A 74 -12.58 11.90 6.89
C VAL A 74 -13.30 11.35 8.12
#